data_AF-A3ZST5-F1
#
_entry.id   AF-A3ZST5-F1
#
_cell.length_a   1.000
_cell.length_b   1.000
_cell.length_c   1.000
_cell.angle_alpha   90.00
_cell.angle_beta   90.00
_cell.angle_gamma   90.00
#
_symmetry.space_group_name_H-M   'P 1'
#
loop_
_entity.id
_entity.type
_entity.pdbx_description
1 polymer ?
#
loop_
_entity_poly.entity_id
_entity_poly.type
_entity_poly.pdbx_seq_one_letter_code
_entity_poly.pdbx_strand_id
1 'polypeptide(L)'
;MPTYVSNLTIKAEIMPLRSRFFPVLTSLCLFASMIVSAHGATYRELIETDSPVLYLSFDADDLAKIENEAPLGAKFSAAEHGPLKLTVGAAAPQYPLFDVDNRALELAKEPGRFVIDDPGAESPLDFAAGDPITIEAWVSPQHRSGSYIYIIGKGRTHRAGFSPDNQNWSLRLCGSD
;
A
#
# COMPACT_ATOMS: atom_id res chain seq x y z
N MET A 1 8.08 3.18 22.17
CA MET A 1 8.48 2.16 21.21
C MET A 1 7.80 2.49 19.89
N PRO A 2 8.39 2.11 18.76
CA PRO A 2 8.01 2.58 17.43
C PRO A 2 6.98 1.64 16.78
N THR A 3 6.15 2.17 15.88
CA THR A 3 5.15 1.41 15.11
C THR A 3 5.76 0.91 13.81
N TYR A 4 5.36 -0.27 13.36
CA TYR A 4 5.90 -0.88 12.14
C TYR A 4 4.84 -1.07 11.07
N VAL A 5 5.23 -0.88 9.82
CA VAL A 5 4.42 -1.22 8.64
C VAL A 5 5.26 -2.11 7.71
N SER A 6 4.81 -3.34 7.48
CA SER A 6 5.28 -4.21 6.40
C SER A 6 4.24 -4.16 5.29
N ASN A 7 4.67 -4.14 4.04
CA ASN A 7 3.81 -4.33 2.87
C ASN A 7 2.51 -3.47 2.86
N LEU A 8 2.55 -2.33 2.18
CA LEU A 8 1.39 -1.45 1.98
C LEU A 8 0.89 -1.53 0.53
N THR A 9 -0.39 -1.81 0.35
CA THR A 9 -1.02 -1.93 -0.96
C THR A 9 -2.25 -1.04 -1.06
N ILE A 10 -2.41 -0.36 -2.21
CA ILE A 10 -3.64 0.36 -2.57
C ILE A 10 -4.09 -0.15 -3.94
N LYS A 11 -5.36 -0.56 -4.03
CA LYS A 11 -6.05 -0.89 -5.28
C LYS A 11 -7.13 0.14 -5.55
N ALA A 12 -7.16 0.63 -6.79
CA ALA A 12 -8.21 1.45 -7.35
C ALA A 12 -8.90 0.65 -8.46
N GLU A 13 -10.22 0.50 -8.44
CA GLU A 13 -10.96 0.07 -9.64
C GLU A 13 -11.59 1.31 -10.28
N ILE A 14 -10.92 1.86 -11.29
CA ILE A 14 -11.50 2.90 -12.14
C ILE A 14 -12.54 2.20 -13.01
N MET A 15 -13.82 2.35 -12.66
CA MET A 15 -14.91 1.73 -13.41
C MET A 15 -15.02 2.46 -14.77
N PRO A 16 -14.69 1.82 -15.91
CA PRO A 16 -14.80 2.51 -17.19
C PRO A 16 -16.28 2.82 -17.42
N LEU A 17 -16.57 4.09 -17.72
CA LEU A 17 -17.88 4.51 -18.20
C LEU A 17 -18.27 3.56 -19.34
N ARG A 18 -19.34 2.78 -19.16
CA ARG A 18 -19.80 1.74 -20.11
C ARG A 18 -20.05 2.36 -21.48
N SER A 19 -19.01 2.43 -22.31
CA SER A 19 -19.10 2.85 -23.70
C SER A 19 -19.62 1.66 -24.50
N ARG A 20 -20.88 1.77 -24.94
CA ARG A 20 -21.53 0.80 -25.83
C ARG A 20 -20.98 0.96 -27.24
N PHE A 21 -19.80 0.45 -27.55
CA PHE A 21 -19.37 0.23 -28.93
C PHE A 21 -18.54 -1.04 -29.05
N PHE A 22 -19.19 -2.12 -29.49
CA PHE A 22 -18.54 -3.29 -30.10
C PHE A 22 -17.94 -2.85 -31.45
N PRO A 23 -16.71 -3.28 -31.77
CA PRO A 23 -16.64 -4.32 -32.79
C PRO A 23 -15.61 -5.43 -32.51
N VAL A 24 -15.94 -6.55 -33.13
CA VAL A 24 -15.23 -7.82 -33.24
C VAL A 24 -13.76 -7.63 -33.63
N LEU A 25 -12.82 -8.22 -32.88
CA LEU A 25 -11.51 -8.57 -33.42
C LEU A 25 -10.97 -9.88 -32.82
N THR A 26 -10.60 -10.74 -33.73
CA THR A 26 -10.15 -12.13 -33.72
C THR A 26 -9.20 -12.53 -32.57
N SER A 27 -9.61 -13.56 -31.81
CA SER A 27 -8.82 -14.17 -30.72
C SER A 27 -7.81 -15.17 -31.30
N LEU A 28 -6.52 -14.86 -31.22
CA LEU A 28 -5.43 -15.82 -31.39
C LEU A 28 -5.03 -16.30 -29.99
N CYS A 29 -5.58 -17.44 -29.56
CA CYS A 29 -5.21 -18.06 -28.28
C CYS A 29 -3.82 -18.70 -28.39
N LEU A 30 -2.78 -17.95 -28.01
CA LEU A 30 -1.51 -18.53 -27.60
C LEU A 30 -1.69 -19.10 -26.18
N PHE A 31 -1.78 -20.42 -26.09
CA PHE A 31 -1.67 -21.13 -24.81
C PHE A 31 -0.25 -20.95 -24.28
N ALA A 32 -0.05 -19.96 -23.42
CA ALA A 32 1.12 -19.91 -22.56
C ALA A 32 0.97 -21.06 -21.55
N SER A 33 1.84 -22.06 -21.67
CA SER A 33 1.95 -23.16 -20.74
C SER A 33 2.42 -22.62 -19.39
N MET A 34 1.49 -22.37 -18.47
CA MET A 34 1.82 -22.03 -17.09
C MET A 34 2.49 -23.25 -16.44
N ILE A 35 3.78 -23.15 -16.20
CA ILE A 35 4.47 -24.03 -15.26
C ILE A 35 3.88 -23.67 -13.89
N VAL A 36 2.98 -24.50 -13.37
CA VAL A 36 2.57 -24.42 -11.97
C VAL A 36 3.79 -24.80 -11.13
N SER A 37 4.43 -23.81 -10.53
CA SER A 37 5.43 -24.06 -9.50
C SER A 37 4.75 -24.76 -8.33
N ALA A 38 5.32 -25.88 -7.87
CA ALA A 38 4.77 -26.69 -6.77
C ALA A 38 4.93 -26.05 -5.37
N HIS A 39 5.35 -24.79 -5.31
CA HIS A 39 5.33 -23.98 -4.09
C HIS A 39 4.04 -23.16 -4.10
N GLY A 40 3.31 -23.16 -2.97
CA GLY A 40 2.15 -22.26 -2.81
C GLY A 40 2.55 -20.82 -3.07
N ALA A 41 1.61 -19.99 -3.53
CA ALA A 41 1.89 -18.60 -3.88
C ALA A 41 2.50 -17.83 -2.69
N THR A 42 3.56 -17.09 -2.95
CA THR A 42 4.14 -16.12 -2.01
C THR A 42 3.17 -14.97 -1.77
N TYR A 43 3.36 -14.22 -0.69
CA TYR A 43 2.52 -13.04 -0.41
C TYR A 43 2.60 -12.02 -1.56
N ARG A 44 3.79 -11.79 -2.13
CA ARG A 44 4.00 -10.95 -3.31
C ARG A 44 3.15 -11.40 -4.51
N GLU A 45 3.16 -12.69 -4.85
CA GLU A 45 2.39 -13.22 -5.98
C GLU A 45 0.86 -13.04 -5.78
N LEU A 46 0.38 -13.15 -4.55
CA LEU A 46 -1.01 -12.86 -4.21
C LEU A 46 -1.34 -11.38 -4.44
N ILE A 47 -0.49 -10.48 -3.97
CA ILE A 47 -0.68 -9.03 -4.18
C ILE A 47 -0.63 -8.66 -5.66
N GLU A 48 0.30 -9.23 -6.44
CA GLU A 48 0.39 -8.97 -7.88
C GLU A 48 -0.88 -9.42 -8.63
N THR A 49 -1.50 -10.52 -8.17
CA THR A 49 -2.78 -11.01 -8.73
C THR A 49 -3.91 -10.00 -8.57
N ASP A 50 -3.88 -9.21 -7.49
CA ASP A 50 -4.88 -8.16 -7.24
C ASP A 50 -4.67 -6.90 -8.09
N SER A 51 -3.58 -6.81 -8.85
CA SER A 51 -3.24 -5.68 -9.73
C SER A 51 -3.38 -4.32 -9.04
N PRO A 52 -2.64 -4.08 -7.93
CA PRO A 52 -2.72 -2.83 -7.21
C PRO A 52 -2.20 -1.67 -8.06
N VAL A 53 -2.58 -0.44 -7.69
CA VAL A 53 -2.03 0.79 -8.29
C VAL A 53 -0.78 1.27 -7.54
N LEU A 54 -0.68 0.92 -6.26
CA LEU A 54 0.47 1.18 -5.40
C LEU A 54 0.75 -0.05 -4.54
N TYR A 55 2.00 -0.49 -4.49
CA TYR A 55 2.49 -1.55 -3.62
C TYR A 55 3.90 -1.21 -3.13
N LEU A 56 4.08 -1.12 -1.81
CA LEU A 56 5.36 -0.90 -1.15
C LEU A 56 5.67 -2.09 -0.25
N SER A 57 6.63 -2.94 -0.64
CA SER A 57 7.00 -4.11 0.15
C SER A 57 7.80 -3.74 1.43
N PHE A 58 8.57 -2.65 1.35
CA PHE A 58 9.64 -2.30 2.29
C PHE A 58 10.81 -3.28 2.34
N ASP A 59 10.83 -4.26 1.42
CA ASP A 59 11.88 -5.27 1.31
C ASP A 59 13.09 -4.73 0.55
N ALA A 60 13.80 -3.81 1.19
CA ALA A 60 15.07 -3.30 0.69
C ALA A 60 16.08 -3.12 1.83
N ASP A 61 17.34 -3.02 1.45
CA ASP A 61 18.45 -2.70 2.34
C ASP A 61 18.58 -1.20 2.64
N ASP A 62 17.93 -0.34 1.86
CA ASP A 62 17.92 1.12 2.01
C ASP A 62 16.53 1.71 1.69
N LEU A 63 16.08 2.69 2.45
CA LEU A 63 14.82 3.40 2.22
C LEU A 63 14.80 4.14 0.88
N ALA A 64 15.95 4.60 0.39
CA ALA A 64 16.08 5.25 -0.91
C ALA A 64 15.79 4.30 -2.10
N LYS A 65 15.76 2.98 -1.86
CA LYS A 65 15.45 1.96 -2.86
C LYS A 65 13.99 1.51 -2.81
N ILE A 66 13.20 2.04 -1.87
CA ILE A 66 11.78 1.73 -1.82
C ILE A 66 11.09 2.45 -2.97
N GLU A 67 10.65 1.63 -3.92
CA GLU A 67 9.87 2.07 -5.08
C GLU A 67 8.48 1.44 -5.02
N ASN A 68 7.60 1.94 -5.87
CA ASN A 68 6.33 1.28 -6.10
C ASN A 68 6.52 0.04 -6.98
N GLU A 69 6.11 -1.10 -6.45
CA GLU A 69 6.25 -2.42 -7.07
C GLU A 69 4.95 -2.89 -7.74
N ALA A 70 3.91 -2.04 -7.78
CA ALA A 70 2.68 -2.35 -8.47
C ALA A 70 2.92 -2.57 -9.98
N PRO A 71 2.45 -3.68 -10.58
CA PRO A 71 2.72 -4.01 -12.00
C PRO A 71 2.21 -2.96 -13.00
N LEU A 72 1.12 -2.28 -12.65
CA LEU A 72 0.49 -1.23 -13.45
C LEU A 72 0.77 0.18 -12.91
N GLY A 73 1.61 0.28 -11.87
CA GLY A 73 1.86 1.52 -11.17
C GLY A 73 2.81 2.44 -11.93
N ALA A 74 2.50 3.73 -11.95
CA ALA A 74 3.49 4.74 -12.32
C ALA A 74 4.69 4.68 -11.36
N LYS A 75 5.85 5.16 -11.83
CA LYS A 75 6.95 5.46 -10.91
C LYS A 75 6.52 6.61 -10.02
N PHE A 76 6.39 6.34 -8.72
CA PHE A 76 6.16 7.37 -7.71
C PHE A 76 7.50 7.83 -7.16
N SER A 77 7.62 9.12 -6.84
CA SER A 77 8.71 9.57 -5.96
C SER A 77 8.30 9.37 -4.52
N ALA A 78 9.25 8.92 -3.70
CA ALA A 78 9.08 8.85 -2.26
C ALA A 78 10.06 9.80 -1.57
N ALA A 79 9.61 10.40 -0.47
CA ALA A 79 10.39 11.31 0.35
C ALA A 79 10.27 10.94 1.83
N GLU A 80 11.42 10.88 2.48
CA GLU A 80 11.52 10.69 3.91
C GLU A 80 11.49 12.04 4.61
N HIS A 81 10.73 12.14 5.70
CA HIS A 81 10.79 13.30 6.57
C HIS A 81 10.87 12.86 8.03
N GLY A 82 11.90 13.29 8.73
CA GLY A 82 12.17 12.86 10.10
C GLY A 82 12.83 11.47 10.16
N PRO A 83 13.03 10.92 11.35
CA PRO A 83 13.74 9.66 11.52
C PRO A 83 12.87 8.47 11.12
N LEU A 84 13.28 7.79 10.04
CA LEU A 84 12.75 6.53 9.55
C LEU A 84 13.87 5.49 9.49
N LYS A 85 13.54 4.21 9.60
CA LYS A 85 14.48 3.13 9.30
C LYS A 85 13.76 1.85 8.90
N LEU A 86 14.47 0.99 8.19
CA LEU A 86 14.03 -0.37 7.91
C LEU A 86 14.45 -1.31 9.04
N THR A 87 13.56 -2.23 9.40
CA THR A 87 13.75 -3.23 10.45
C THR A 87 13.17 -4.57 10.02
N VAL A 88 13.27 -5.58 10.88
CA VAL A 88 12.66 -6.90 10.65
C VAL A 88 11.13 -6.78 10.65
N GLY A 89 10.50 -7.30 9.61
CA GLY A 89 9.05 -7.32 9.44
C GLY A 89 8.40 -8.66 9.80
N ALA A 90 7.17 -8.85 9.33
CA ALA A 90 6.52 -10.16 9.37
C ALA A 90 7.27 -11.13 8.46
N ALA A 91 7.85 -12.21 8.99
CA ALA A 91 8.69 -13.11 8.23
C ALA A 91 8.38 -14.59 8.50
N ALA A 92 8.78 -15.47 7.57
CA ALA A 92 8.78 -16.90 7.80
C ALA A 92 9.73 -17.30 8.97
N PRO A 93 9.45 -18.39 9.71
CA PRO A 93 8.34 -19.33 9.51
C PRO A 93 7.02 -18.90 10.14
N GLN A 94 7.00 -17.84 10.96
CA GLN A 94 5.79 -17.42 11.68
C GLN A 94 4.70 -16.91 10.73
N TYR A 95 5.10 -16.24 9.66
CA TYR A 95 4.22 -15.80 8.57
C TYR A 95 4.68 -16.49 7.27
N PRO A 96 4.17 -17.70 6.96
CA PRO A 96 4.75 -18.56 5.93
C PRO A 96 4.73 -18.03 4.49
N LEU A 97 3.90 -17.01 4.23
CA LEU A 97 3.80 -16.38 2.91
C LEU A 97 4.85 -15.28 2.69
N PHE A 98 5.55 -14.85 3.75
CA PHE A 98 6.59 -13.83 3.68
C PHE A 98 7.97 -14.46 3.59
N ASP A 99 8.89 -13.74 2.95
CA ASP A 99 10.31 -14.10 2.93
C ASP A 99 10.91 -14.08 4.34
N VAL A 100 11.97 -14.88 4.54
CA VAL A 100 12.66 -15.03 5.84
C VAL A 100 13.34 -13.73 6.29
N ASP A 101 13.69 -12.88 5.35
CA ASP A 101 14.34 -11.58 5.55
C ASP A 101 13.41 -10.40 5.28
N ASN A 102 12.09 -10.63 5.15
CA ASN A 102 11.11 -9.56 4.92
C ASN A 102 11.22 -8.45 5.97
N ARG A 103 11.11 -7.21 5.50
CA ARG A 103 11.37 -6.02 6.29
C ARG A 103 10.11 -5.20 6.53
N ALA A 104 10.26 -4.20 7.39
CA ALA A 104 9.22 -3.24 7.74
C ALA A 104 9.82 -1.83 7.83
N LEU A 105 8.99 -0.84 7.53
CA LEU A 105 9.25 0.54 7.90
C LEU A 105 8.96 0.75 9.38
N GLU A 106 9.95 1.19 10.15
CA GLU A 106 9.79 1.64 11.53
C GLU A 106 9.51 3.15 11.58
N LEU A 107 8.35 3.51 12.14
CA LEU A 107 7.99 4.88 12.49
C LEU A 107 8.42 5.16 13.94
N ALA A 108 9.50 5.93 14.09
CA ALA A 108 10.05 6.31 15.38
C ALA A 108 9.09 7.19 16.21
N LYS A 109 9.46 7.46 17.48
CA LYS A 109 8.65 8.30 18.39
C LYS A 109 8.59 9.78 17.98
N GLU A 110 9.58 10.24 17.23
CA GLU A 110 9.60 11.59 16.64
C GLU A 110 8.76 11.61 15.37
N PRO A 111 8.24 12.78 14.93
CA PRO A 111 7.39 12.87 13.76
C PRO A 111 8.16 12.46 12.49
N GLY A 112 8.09 11.17 12.17
CA GLY A 112 8.58 10.56 10.94
C GLY A 112 7.43 10.29 9.98
N ARG A 113 7.62 10.56 8.68
CA ARG A 113 6.70 10.15 7.63
C ARG A 113 7.44 9.75 6.37
N PHE A 114 7.01 8.66 5.76
CA PHE A 114 7.36 8.28 4.41
C PHE A 114 6.24 8.79 3.50
N VAL A 115 6.56 9.68 2.57
CA VAL A 115 5.60 10.38 1.72
C VAL A 115 5.78 9.88 0.31
N ILE A 116 4.67 9.55 -0.35
CA ILE A 116 4.62 9.20 -1.76
C ILE A 116 3.99 10.38 -2.46
N ASP A 117 4.72 10.97 -3.40
CA ASP A 117 4.18 12.09 -4.17
C ASP A 117 3.24 11.56 -5.24
N ASP A 118 2.10 12.23 -5.35
CA ASP A 118 1.15 12.02 -6.41
C ASP A 118 1.67 12.62 -7.73
N PRO A 119 1.77 11.86 -8.84
CA PRO A 119 2.38 12.35 -10.09
C PRO A 119 1.61 13.50 -10.76
N GLY A 120 0.41 13.84 -10.30
CA GLY A 120 -0.38 14.98 -10.77
C GLY A 120 -1.76 14.56 -11.24
N ALA A 121 -2.40 15.42 -12.03
CA ALA A 121 -3.78 15.19 -12.48
C ALA A 121 -3.94 13.89 -13.29
N GLU A 122 -5.07 13.22 -13.10
CA GLU A 122 -5.42 11.93 -13.71
C GLU A 122 -4.46 10.80 -13.26
N SER A 123 -3.90 10.96 -12.06
CA SER A 123 -3.09 9.95 -11.39
C SER A 123 -3.92 8.72 -11.01
N PRO A 124 -3.32 7.52 -10.95
CA PRO A 124 -3.98 6.35 -10.37
C PRO A 124 -4.40 6.50 -8.89
N LEU A 125 -3.93 7.55 -8.21
CA LEU A 125 -4.31 7.93 -6.85
C LEU A 125 -5.37 9.06 -6.79
N ASP A 126 -5.79 9.59 -7.95
CA ASP A 126 -6.89 10.56 -8.06
C ASP A 126 -8.24 9.84 -8.05
N PHE A 127 -8.72 9.52 -6.86
CA PHE A 127 -10.03 8.87 -6.69
C PHE A 127 -11.19 9.87 -6.83
N ALA A 128 -12.17 9.55 -7.69
CA ALA A 128 -13.40 10.31 -7.82
C ALA A 128 -14.47 9.85 -6.80
N ALA A 129 -15.51 10.67 -6.64
CA ALA A 129 -16.63 10.33 -5.77
C ALA A 129 -17.36 9.09 -6.28
N GLY A 130 -17.35 8.02 -5.49
CA GLY A 130 -17.99 6.75 -5.81
C GLY A 130 -17.00 5.67 -6.27
N ASP A 131 -15.73 6.01 -6.47
CA ASP A 131 -14.72 5.01 -6.82
C ASP A 131 -14.44 4.07 -5.64
N PRO A 132 -14.45 2.75 -5.86
CA PRO A 132 -14.05 1.79 -4.83
C PRO A 132 -12.54 1.85 -4.60
N ILE A 133 -12.15 1.85 -3.34
CA ILE A 133 -10.76 1.77 -2.91
C ILE A 133 -10.58 0.58 -1.97
N THR A 134 -9.50 -0.17 -2.16
CA THR A 134 -9.03 -1.17 -1.20
C THR A 134 -7.65 -0.77 -0.74
N ILE A 135 -7.45 -0.74 0.57
CA ILE A 135 -6.15 -0.48 1.18
C ILE A 135 -5.84 -1.65 2.11
N GLU A 136 -4.65 -2.22 1.96
CA GLU A 136 -4.15 -3.31 2.78
C GLU A 136 -2.78 -2.94 3.34
N ALA A 137 -2.55 -3.25 4.62
CA ALA A 137 -1.25 -3.04 5.27
C ALA A 137 -1.04 -4.05 6.38
N TRP A 138 0.18 -4.60 6.49
CA TRP A 138 0.60 -5.30 7.70
C TRP A 138 1.18 -4.31 8.70
N VAL A 139 0.56 -4.23 9.87
CA VAL A 139 0.95 -3.27 10.91
C VAL A 139 1.25 -3.97 12.22
N SER A 140 2.31 -3.54 12.89
CA SER A 140 2.61 -3.91 14.26
C SER A 140 2.57 -2.65 15.13
N PRO A 141 1.36 -2.26 15.57
CA PRO A 141 1.15 -1.10 16.41
C PRO A 141 1.64 -1.39 17.83
N GLN A 142 2.34 -0.44 18.44
CA GLN A 142 2.68 -0.55 19.85
C GLN A 142 1.48 -0.17 20.70
N HIS A 143 1.00 -1.13 21.51
CA HIS A 143 -0.14 -0.94 22.39
C HIS A 143 0.06 0.23 23.34
N ARG A 144 -1.00 1.04 23.46
CA ARG A 144 -1.14 2.07 24.48
C ARG A 144 -2.59 2.06 24.94
N SER A 145 -2.82 1.46 26.11
CA SER A 145 -4.11 1.53 26.81
C SER A 145 -4.69 2.95 26.79
N GLY A 146 -5.98 3.04 26.49
CA GLY A 146 -6.71 4.32 26.47
C GLY A 146 -6.34 5.25 25.32
N SER A 147 -5.57 4.78 24.33
CA SER A 147 -5.22 5.56 23.14
C SER A 147 -5.77 4.94 21.84
N TYR A 148 -6.04 5.83 20.87
CA TYR A 148 -6.38 5.44 19.51
C TYR A 148 -5.14 5.54 18.62
N ILE A 149 -4.83 4.45 17.93
CA ILE A 149 -3.78 4.41 16.92
C ILE A 149 -4.46 4.47 15.56
N TYR A 150 -4.10 5.47 14.76
CA TYR A 150 -4.57 5.58 13.38
C TYR A 150 -3.77 4.62 12.52
N ILE A 151 -4.47 3.72 11.84
CA ILE A 151 -3.84 2.81 10.88
C ILE A 151 -3.98 3.38 9.48
N ILE A 152 -5.19 3.82 9.12
CA ILE A 152 -5.48 4.50 7.86
C ILE A 152 -6.42 5.66 8.16
N GLY A 153 -6.21 6.81 7.53
CA GLY A 153 -7.14 7.92 7.64
C GLY A 153 -6.79 9.05 6.68
N LYS A 154 -7.72 10.00 6.57
CA LYS A 154 -7.47 11.22 5.81
C LYS A 154 -6.31 12.01 6.42
N GLY A 155 -5.43 12.58 5.59
CA GLY A 155 -4.37 13.47 6.07
C GLY A 155 -4.88 14.87 6.46
N ARG A 156 -4.21 15.54 7.42
CA ARG A 156 -4.42 16.97 7.75
C ARG A 156 -3.31 17.80 7.10
N THR A 157 -3.39 17.96 5.78
CA THR A 157 -2.33 18.60 5.00
C THR A 157 -2.40 20.12 4.98
N HIS A 158 -3.38 20.73 5.66
CA HIS A 158 -3.64 22.18 5.68
C HIS A 158 -3.77 22.81 4.26
N ARG A 159 -4.16 22.01 3.26
CA ARG A 159 -4.33 22.47 1.88
C ARG A 159 -5.44 23.53 1.80
N ALA A 160 -5.15 24.63 1.10
CA ALA A 160 -6.13 25.70 0.86
C ALA A 160 -7.41 25.15 0.23
N GLY A 161 -8.57 25.63 0.68
CA GLY A 161 -9.89 25.15 0.24
C GLY A 161 -10.49 24.02 1.06
N PHE A 162 -9.74 23.44 2.01
CA PHE A 162 -10.27 22.45 2.96
C PHE A 162 -10.09 22.92 4.40
N SER A 163 -11.08 22.66 5.26
CA SER A 163 -10.93 22.89 6.70
C SER A 163 -9.76 22.05 7.24
N PRO A 164 -8.80 22.63 7.99
CA PRO A 164 -7.69 21.92 8.62
C PRO A 164 -8.12 20.74 9.51
N ASP A 165 -9.38 20.78 9.97
CA ASP A 165 -9.94 19.82 10.91
C ASP A 165 -10.86 18.79 10.25
N ASN A 166 -10.88 18.75 8.91
CA ASN A 166 -11.71 17.82 8.15
C ASN A 166 -11.14 16.39 8.16
N GLN A 167 -11.43 15.66 9.23
CA GLN A 167 -11.12 14.25 9.46
C GLN A 167 -12.37 13.39 9.36
N ASN A 168 -12.90 13.23 8.15
CA ASN A 168 -14.20 12.61 7.91
C ASN A 168 -14.17 11.07 7.88
N TRP A 169 -13.00 10.42 7.83
CA TRP A 169 -12.87 8.97 7.91
C TRP A 169 -11.51 8.53 8.45
N SER A 170 -11.50 7.38 9.14
CA SER A 170 -10.29 6.70 9.60
C SER A 170 -10.61 5.29 10.08
N LEU A 171 -9.68 4.36 9.87
CA LEU A 171 -9.59 3.08 10.56
C LEU A 171 -8.60 3.20 11.73
N ARG A 172 -9.07 2.90 12.95
CA ARG A 172 -8.28 3.04 14.17
C ARG A 172 -8.32 1.76 14.98
N LEU A 173 -7.24 1.51 15.71
CA LEU A 173 -7.19 0.53 16.79
C LEU A 173 -7.34 1.25 18.12
N CYS A 174 -8.15 0.69 19.01
CA CYS A 174 -8.27 1.15 20.39
C CYS A 174 -7.58 0.13 21.28
N GLY A 175 -6.59 0.56 22.05
CA GLY A 175 -6.01 -0.30 23.09
C GLY A 175 -7.01 -0.46 24.23
N SER A 176 -7.56 -1.67 24.39
CA SER A 176 -8.27 -2.06 25.62
C SER A 176 -7.27 -2.49 26.70
N ASP A 177 -7.69 -2.35 27.95
CA ASP A 177 -6.96 -2.82 29.14
C ASP A 177 -7.00 -4.35 29.28
#